data_AF-Q6HKF0-F1
#
_entry.id   AF-Q6HKF0-F1
#
_cell.length_a   1.000
_cell.length_b   1.000
_cell.length_c   1.000
_cell.angle_alpha   90.00
_cell.angle_beta   90.00
_cell.angle_gamma   90.00
#
_symmetry.space_group_name_H-M   'P 1'
#
loop_
_entity.id
_entity.type
_entity.pdbx_description
1 polymer ?
#
loop_
_entity_poly.entity_id
_entity_poly.type
_entity_poly.pdbx_seq_one_letter_code
_entity_poly.pdbx_strand_id
1 'polypeptide(L)'
;MWQPTVKEKGRENKMSQHMEKQINQLNQELRILFEKQDRNQVEIQIQRRAEMEFHELRSRNNRLFNRVLETWHSDKEVSNFFMNKLQESQHIERKLTFELENQKEELFKERRDLSDLENKLTYRRQQLKGEGEA
;
A
#
# COMPACT_ATOMS: atom_id res chain seq x y z
N MET A 1 -29.37 -24.91 45.41
CA MET A 1 -29.70 -24.24 44.13
C MET A 1 -29.71 -22.76 44.38
N TRP A 2 -28.75 -22.02 43.84
CA TRP A 2 -28.77 -20.56 43.87
C TRP A 2 -29.46 -20.09 42.58
N GLN A 3 -30.49 -19.25 42.68
CA GLN A 3 -31.15 -18.66 41.51
C GLN A 3 -30.88 -17.16 41.50
N PRO A 4 -30.37 -16.60 40.39
CA PRO A 4 -30.06 -15.18 40.31
C PRO A 4 -31.32 -14.32 40.44
N THR A 5 -31.17 -13.18 41.11
CA THR A 5 -32.24 -12.20 41.32
C THR A 5 -32.57 -11.45 40.04
N VAL A 6 -33.78 -10.88 39.95
CA VAL A 6 -34.23 -10.08 38.79
C VAL A 6 -33.28 -8.91 38.48
N LYS A 7 -32.65 -8.33 39.51
CA LYS A 7 -31.63 -7.28 39.36
C LYS A 7 -30.33 -7.79 38.74
N GLU A 8 -29.90 -9.00 39.06
CA GLU A 8 -28.70 -9.63 38.47
C GLU A 8 -28.92 -9.99 37.00
N LYS A 9 -30.05 -10.63 36.67
CA LYS A 9 -30.45 -10.89 35.28
C LYS A 9 -30.53 -9.62 34.43
N GLY A 10 -31.02 -8.53 35.01
CA GLY A 10 -31.08 -7.22 34.34
C GLY A 10 -29.71 -6.58 34.08
N ARG A 11 -28.69 -6.86 34.91
CA ARG A 11 -27.31 -6.39 34.70
C ARG A 11 -26.59 -7.24 33.66
N GLU A 12 -26.74 -8.56 33.72
CA GLU A 12 -26.18 -9.50 32.73
C GLU A 12 -26.67 -9.18 31.31
N ASN A 13 -27.98 -8.92 31.15
CA ASN A 13 -28.55 -8.55 29.85
C ASN A 13 -27.98 -7.22 29.31
N LYS A 14 -27.78 -6.21 30.17
CA LYS A 14 -27.16 -4.94 29.76
C LYS A 14 -25.69 -5.10 29.35
N MET A 15 -24.94 -5.94 30.06
CA MET A 15 -23.54 -6.23 29.77
C MET A 15 -23.42 -6.98 28.43
N SER A 16 -24.28 -7.97 28.21
CA SER A 16 -24.37 -8.72 26.94
C SER A 16 -24.68 -7.79 25.74
N GLN A 17 -25.69 -6.92 25.86
CA GLN A 17 -26.02 -5.94 24.82
C GLN A 17 -24.87 -4.95 24.53
N HIS A 18 -24.12 -4.57 25.56
CA HIS A 18 -22.95 -3.69 25.40
C HIS A 18 -21.82 -4.39 24.65
N MET A 19 -21.50 -5.65 25.00
CA MET A 19 -20.49 -6.45 24.31
C MET A 19 -20.86 -6.68 22.84
N GLU A 20 -22.13 -6.97 22.56
CA GLU A 20 -22.62 -7.15 21.18
C GLU A 20 -22.44 -5.89 20.33
N LYS A 21 -22.73 -4.71 20.90
CA LYS A 21 -22.48 -3.43 20.22
C LYS A 21 -21.00 -3.21 19.91
N GLN A 22 -20.11 -3.53 20.86
CA GLN A 22 -18.66 -3.41 20.65
C GLN A 22 -18.13 -4.38 19.58
N ILE A 23 -18.62 -5.61 19.57
CA ILE A 23 -18.28 -6.61 18.54
C ILE A 23 -18.75 -6.14 17.15
N ASN A 24 -19.95 -5.58 17.06
CA ASN A 24 -20.47 -5.05 15.80
C ASN A 24 -19.64 -3.87 15.27
N GLN A 25 -19.22 -2.96 16.16
CA GLN A 25 -18.31 -1.86 15.80
C GLN A 25 -16.97 -2.39 15.29
N LEU A 26 -16.36 -3.36 15.99
CA LEU A 26 -15.11 -3.98 15.54
C LEU A 26 -15.23 -4.70 14.20
N ASN A 27 -16.34 -5.41 13.96
CA ASN A 27 -16.58 -6.07 12.68
C ASN A 27 -16.68 -5.04 11.54
N GLN A 28 -17.28 -3.87 11.80
CA GLN A 28 -17.35 -2.79 10.83
C GLN A 28 -15.96 -2.18 10.56
N GLU A 29 -15.16 -1.94 11.60
CA GLU A 29 -13.77 -1.46 11.46
C GLU A 29 -12.91 -2.44 10.66
N LEU A 30 -12.99 -3.74 10.97
CA LEU A 30 -12.29 -4.81 10.24
C LEU A 30 -12.71 -4.85 8.77
N ARG A 31 -14.01 -4.71 8.47
CA ARG A 31 -14.49 -4.66 7.09
C ARG A 31 -13.86 -3.49 6.32
N ILE A 32 -13.88 -2.29 6.89
CA ILE A 32 -13.28 -1.10 6.27
C ILE A 32 -11.77 -1.31 6.08
N LEU A 33 -11.10 -1.94 7.05
CA LEU A 33 -9.69 -2.26 6.96
C LEU A 33 -9.38 -3.19 5.79
N PHE A 34 -10.14 -4.27 5.62
CA PHE A 34 -9.97 -5.18 4.49
C PHE A 34 -10.17 -4.47 3.15
N GLU A 35 -11.18 -3.60 3.04
CA GLU A 35 -11.38 -2.80 1.83
C GLU A 35 -10.18 -1.88 1.53
N LYS A 36 -9.50 -1.34 2.55
CA LYS A 36 -8.27 -0.57 2.37
C LYS A 36 -7.08 -1.43 1.97
N GLN A 37 -6.92 -2.61 2.58
CA GLN A 37 -5.86 -3.56 2.23
C GLN A 37 -5.99 -4.02 0.77
N ASP A 38 -7.21 -4.30 0.31
CA ASP A 38 -7.48 -4.67 -1.09
C ASP A 38 -7.09 -3.55 -2.05
N ARG A 39 -7.46 -2.30 -1.73
CA ARG A 39 -7.08 -1.12 -2.54
C ARG A 39 -5.57 -0.93 -2.58
N ASN A 40 -4.92 -0.93 -1.43
CA ASN A 40 -3.46 -0.80 -1.34
C ASN A 40 -2.75 -1.91 -2.13
N GLN A 41 -3.27 -3.14 -2.09
CA GLN A 41 -2.72 -4.25 -2.89
C GLN A 41 -2.86 -4.03 -4.40
N VAL A 42 -4.00 -3.50 -4.86
CA VAL A 42 -4.19 -3.12 -6.27
C VAL A 42 -3.24 -1.98 -6.66
N GLU A 43 -3.09 -0.97 -5.83
CA GLU A 43 -2.16 0.15 -6.07
C GLU A 43 -0.70 -0.32 -6.15
N ILE A 44 -0.29 -1.25 -5.29
CA ILE A 44 1.05 -1.88 -5.38
C ILE A 44 1.23 -2.61 -6.71
N GLN A 45 0.20 -3.29 -7.23
CA GLN A 45 0.28 -3.95 -8.54
C GLN A 45 0.40 -2.94 -9.69
N ILE A 46 -0.38 -1.86 -9.64
CA ILE A 46 -0.29 -0.76 -10.61
C ILE A 46 1.11 -0.14 -10.57
N GLN A 47 1.65 0.13 -9.38
CA GLN A 47 2.99 0.67 -9.20
C GLN A 47 4.07 -0.23 -9.80
N ARG A 48 4.01 -1.55 -9.54
CA ARG A 48 4.95 -2.51 -10.13
C ARG A 48 4.90 -2.50 -11.66
N ARG A 49 3.69 -2.37 -12.22
CA ARG A 49 3.51 -2.29 -13.67
C ARG A 49 4.14 -1.01 -14.23
N ALA A 50 3.90 0.13 -13.58
CA ALA A 50 4.53 1.40 -13.96
C ALA A 50 6.06 1.33 -13.90
N GLU A 51 6.64 0.72 -12.86
CA GLU A 51 8.09 0.48 -12.76
C GLU A 51 8.61 -0.36 -13.93
N MET A 52 7.93 -1.45 -14.28
CA MET A 52 8.33 -2.31 -15.42
C MET A 52 8.28 -1.55 -16.75
N GLU A 53 7.18 -0.83 -17.02
CA GLU A 53 7.01 -0.04 -18.24
C GLU A 53 8.08 1.06 -18.32
N PHE A 54 8.39 1.72 -17.20
CA PHE A 54 9.46 2.71 -17.12
C PHE A 54 10.84 2.09 -17.42
N HIS A 55 11.18 0.95 -16.83
CA HIS A 55 12.44 0.26 -17.09
C HIS A 55 12.57 -0.17 -18.56
N GLU A 56 11.49 -0.63 -19.17
CA GLU A 56 11.47 -0.99 -20.59
C GLU A 56 11.70 0.25 -21.46
N LEU A 57 10.97 1.34 -21.21
CA LEU A 57 11.13 2.60 -21.94
C LEU A 57 12.57 3.12 -21.84
N ARG A 58 13.13 3.12 -20.64
CA ARG A 58 14.53 3.50 -20.38
C ARG A 58 15.52 2.63 -21.16
N SER A 59 15.31 1.32 -21.19
CA SER A 59 16.16 0.41 -21.97
C SER A 59 16.10 0.71 -23.47
N ARG A 60 14.89 0.90 -24.01
CA ARG A 60 14.68 1.25 -25.42
C ARG A 60 15.34 2.58 -25.75
N ASN A 61 15.17 3.59 -24.90
CA ASN A 61 15.73 4.91 -25.05
C ASN A 61 17.28 4.87 -25.12
N ASN A 62 17.91 4.17 -24.18
CA ASN A 62 19.36 4.01 -24.16
C ASN A 62 19.89 3.34 -25.44
N ARG A 63 19.20 2.30 -25.95
CA ARG A 63 19.59 1.65 -27.21
C ARG A 63 19.49 2.61 -28.41
N LEU A 64 18.44 3.44 -28.45
CA LEU A 64 18.26 4.42 -29.52
C LEU A 64 19.37 5.48 -29.50
N PHE A 65 19.67 6.05 -28.34
CA PHE A 65 20.75 7.03 -28.21
C PHE A 65 22.11 6.44 -28.56
N ASN A 66 22.42 5.23 -28.10
CA ASN A 66 23.68 4.55 -28.47
C ASN A 66 23.80 4.40 -29.98
N ARG A 67 22.74 3.91 -30.65
CA ARG A 67 22.75 3.74 -32.11
C ARG A 67 22.93 5.05 -32.87
N VAL A 68 22.26 6.11 -32.43
CA VAL A 68 22.36 7.43 -33.06
C VAL A 68 23.77 8.01 -32.88
N LEU A 69 24.33 7.93 -31.67
CA LEU A 69 25.67 8.41 -31.38
C LEU A 69 26.74 7.61 -32.12
N GLU A 70 26.57 6.29 -32.27
CA GLU A 70 27.42 5.44 -33.12
C GLU A 70 27.34 5.84 -34.60
N THR A 71 26.17 6.28 -35.09
CA THR A 71 26.00 6.61 -36.51
C THR A 71 26.58 7.99 -36.85
N TRP A 72 26.38 8.97 -35.97
CA TRP A 72 26.68 10.37 -36.25
C TRP A 72 27.95 10.88 -35.53
N HIS A 73 28.80 9.98 -35.01
CA HIS A 73 29.99 10.37 -34.25
C HIS A 73 30.97 11.27 -35.03
N SER A 74 30.97 11.19 -36.37
CA SER A 74 31.85 11.96 -37.24
C SER A 74 31.38 13.40 -37.45
N ASP A 75 30.10 13.68 -37.19
CA ASP A 75 29.55 15.03 -37.23
C ASP A 75 29.52 15.61 -35.81
N LYS A 76 30.37 16.60 -35.57
CA LYS A 76 30.53 17.20 -34.25
C LYS A 76 29.29 17.95 -33.77
N GLU A 77 28.56 18.61 -34.66
CA GLU A 77 27.37 19.40 -34.29
C GLU A 77 26.21 18.47 -33.94
N VAL A 78 25.96 17.47 -34.79
CA VAL A 78 24.91 16.47 -34.58
C VAL A 78 25.22 15.61 -33.34
N SER A 79 26.47 15.18 -33.16
CA SER A 79 26.90 14.42 -31.98
C SER A 79 26.68 15.23 -30.69
N ASN A 80 27.09 16.50 -30.65
CA ASN A 80 26.85 17.37 -29.49
C ASN A 80 25.36 17.57 -29.20
N PHE A 81 24.53 17.74 -30.24
CA PHE A 81 23.08 17.85 -30.08
C PHE A 81 22.48 16.61 -29.39
N PHE A 82 22.80 15.41 -29.87
CA PHE A 82 22.27 14.18 -29.28
C PHE A 82 22.84 13.89 -27.89
N MET A 83 24.10 14.26 -27.61
CA MET A 83 24.68 14.17 -26.27
C MET A 83 23.92 15.04 -25.27
N ASN A 84 23.57 16.28 -25.64
CA ASN A 84 22.76 17.15 -24.79
C ASN A 84 21.35 16.54 -24.55
N LYS A 85 20.71 15.99 -25.59
CA LYS A 85 19.41 15.31 -25.44
C LYS A 85 19.48 14.05 -24.58
N LEU A 86 20.56 13.29 -24.66
CA LEU A 86 20.80 12.16 -23.78
C LEU A 86 20.91 12.62 -22.32
N GLN A 87 21.65 13.71 -22.05
CA GLN A 87 21.77 14.26 -20.70
C GLN A 87 20.44 14.77 -20.15
N GLU A 88 19.66 15.50 -20.95
CA GLU A 88 18.30 15.94 -20.59
C GLU A 88 17.42 14.72 -20.24
N SER A 89 17.43 13.69 -21.10
CA SER A 89 16.67 12.47 -20.87
C SER A 89 17.09 11.75 -19.59
N GLN A 90 18.40 11.61 -19.33
CA GLN A 90 18.92 11.00 -18.11
C GLN A 90 18.55 11.80 -16.85
N HIS A 91 18.45 13.12 -16.95
CA HIS A 91 17.97 13.95 -15.85
C HIS A 91 16.49 13.66 -15.53
N ILE A 92 15.64 13.59 -16.56
CA ILE A 92 14.23 13.21 -16.42
C ILE A 92 14.10 11.79 -15.85
N GLU A 93 14.86 10.83 -16.37
CA GLU A 93 14.87 9.45 -15.88
C GLU A 93 15.20 9.36 -14.39
N ARG A 94 16.21 10.12 -13.91
CA ARG A 94 16.54 10.17 -12.48
C ARG A 94 15.37 10.68 -11.66
N LYS A 95 14.75 11.80 -12.08
CA LYS A 95 13.61 12.38 -11.37
C LYS A 95 12.44 11.39 -11.27
N LEU A 96 12.08 10.75 -12.39
CA LEU A 96 11.02 9.74 -12.42
C LEU A 96 11.36 8.52 -11.57
N THR A 97 12.63 8.09 -11.53
CA THR A 97 13.07 6.98 -10.67
C THR A 97 12.81 7.31 -9.20
N PHE A 98 13.20 8.50 -8.75
CA PHE A 98 12.94 8.94 -7.37
C PHE A 98 11.44 9.02 -7.05
N GLU A 99 10.63 9.54 -7.99
CA GLU A 99 9.18 9.62 -7.81
C GLU A 99 8.54 8.22 -7.66
N LEU A 100 8.93 7.26 -8.51
CA LEU A 100 8.45 5.88 -8.44
C LEU A 100 8.89 5.18 -7.15
N GLU A 101 10.14 5.40 -6.72
CA GLU A 101 10.65 4.84 -5.46
C GLU A 101 9.89 5.40 -4.25
N ASN A 102 9.64 6.70 -4.21
CA ASN A 102 8.86 7.33 -3.13
C ASN A 102 7.43 6.79 -3.08
N GLN A 103 6.74 6.73 -4.22
CA GLN A 103 5.37 6.18 -4.28
C GLN A 103 5.32 4.74 -3.79
N LYS A 104 6.31 3.93 -4.16
CA LYS A 104 6.43 2.57 -3.68
C LYS A 104 6.65 2.52 -2.17
N GLU A 105 7.55 3.31 -1.61
CA GLU A 105 7.79 3.30 -0.17
C GLU A 105 6.51 3.66 0.61
N GLU A 106 5.77 4.68 0.17
CA GLU A 106 4.50 5.07 0.80
C GLU A 106 3.47 3.93 0.75
N LEU A 107 3.29 3.27 -0.39
CA LEU A 107 2.38 2.14 -0.52
C LEU A 107 2.77 0.97 0.41
N PHE A 108 4.06 0.68 0.52
CA PHE A 108 4.57 -0.40 1.37
C PHE A 108 4.53 -0.04 2.86
N LYS A 109 4.66 1.24 3.20
CA LYS A 109 4.42 1.76 4.54
C LYS A 109 2.95 1.63 4.92
N GLU A 110 2.03 2.09 4.07
CA GLU A 110 0.60 1.94 4.31
C GLU A 110 0.22 0.47 4.50
N ARG A 111 0.74 -0.44 3.67
CA ARG A 111 0.51 -1.88 3.84
C ARG A 111 0.93 -2.41 5.22
N ARG A 112 2.07 -1.95 5.73
CA ARG A 112 2.55 -2.31 7.08
C ARG A 112 1.61 -1.76 8.15
N ASP A 113 1.22 -0.49 8.03
CA ASP A 113 0.32 0.17 8.99
C ASP A 113 -1.06 -0.51 9.02
N LEU A 114 -1.58 -0.92 7.86
CA LEU A 114 -2.83 -1.67 7.75
C LEU A 114 -2.72 -3.06 8.41
N SER A 115 -1.60 -3.77 8.21
CA SER A 115 -1.36 -5.06 8.83
C SER A 115 -1.24 -4.95 10.36
N ASP A 116 -0.55 -3.93 10.86
CA ASP A 116 -0.43 -3.68 12.30
C ASP A 116 -1.80 -3.36 12.92
N LEU A 117 -2.63 -2.62 12.19
CA LEU A 117 -4.00 -2.32 12.62
C LEU A 117 -4.88 -3.58 12.61
N GLU A 118 -4.73 -4.45 11.61
CA GLU A 118 -5.44 -5.74 11.54
C GLU A 118 -5.15 -6.61 12.77
N ASN A 119 -3.86 -6.72 13.11
CA ASN A 119 -3.41 -7.46 14.27
C ASN A 119 -4.02 -6.92 15.57
N LYS A 120 -4.02 -5.59 15.74
CA LYS A 120 -4.63 -4.92 16.91
C LYS A 120 -6.13 -5.17 17.02
N LEU A 121 -6.87 -5.03 15.92
CA LEU A 121 -8.32 -5.23 15.90
C LEU A 121 -8.70 -6.70 16.12
N THR A 122 -7.93 -7.62 15.52
CA THR A 122 -8.12 -9.07 15.69
C THR A 122 -7.87 -9.49 17.13
N TYR A 123 -6.79 -8.99 17.75
CA TYR A 123 -6.50 -9.23 19.16
C TYR A 123 -7.63 -8.71 20.07
N ARG A 124 -8.08 -7.47 19.86
CA ARG A 124 -9.19 -6.88 20.63
C ARG A 124 -10.49 -7.68 20.47
N ARG A 125 -10.78 -8.18 19.27
CA ARG A 125 -11.95 -9.04 19.01
C ARG A 125 -11.87 -10.37 19.74
N GLN A 126 -10.68 -10.96 19.87
CA GLN A 126 -10.48 -12.19 20.64
C GLN A 126 -10.68 -11.95 22.14
N GLN A 127 -10.17 -10.84 22.68
CA GLN A 127 -10.38 -10.48 24.09
C GLN A 127 -11.86 -10.35 24.43
N LEU A 128 -12.65 -9.64 23.61
CA LEU A 128 -14.09 -9.48 23.85
C LEU A 128 -14.89 -10.79 23.74
N LYS A 129 -14.41 -11.75 22.93
CA LYS A 129 -15.02 -13.09 22.88
C LYS A 129 -14.68 -13.90 24.12
N GLY A 130 -13.43 -13.86 24.59
CA GLY A 130 -13.00 -14.54 25.82
C GLY A 130 -13.63 -13.96 27.08
N GLU A 131 -13.84 -12.64 27.14
CA GLU A 131 -14.55 -11.96 28.24
C GLU A 131 -16.07 -12.22 28.23
N GLY A 132 -16.65 -12.60 27.09
CA GLY A 132 -18.06 -12.98 26.98
C GLY A 132 -18.36 -14.45 27.28
N GLU A 133 -17.32 -15.31 27.33
CA GLU A 133 -17.42 -16.74 27.65
C GLU A 133 -17.11 -17.06 29.13
N ALA A 134 -16.65 -16.08 29.92
CA ALA A 134 -16.34 -16.18 31.35
C ALA A 134 -17.46 -15.65 32.24
#